data_AF-A0A8I3A143-F1
#
_entry.id   AF-A0A8I3A143-F1
#
_cell.length_a   1.000
_cell.length_b   1.000
_cell.length_c   1.000
_cell.angle_alpha   90.00
_cell.angle_beta   90.00
_cell.angle_gamma   90.00
#
_symmetry.space_group_name_H-M   'P 1'
#
loop_
_entity.id
_entity.type
_entity.pdbx_description
1 polymer ?
#
loop_
_entity_poly.entity_id
_entity_poly.type
_entity_poly.pdbx_seq_one_letter_code
_entity_poly.pdbx_strand_id
1 'polypeptide(L)'
;MEITNPKRILALAAHDRQDDLARFLGALTGTTPEPSTAASATPSLAGTSHVLPLTTSYYTATVPVWLDLVADATDDDEDWAASFLAPEAREVLDALGGVIVVLPVTRGVAAARGLVEQVGRVVREGLGGWGWDGVGLAVGVGAGGGEAEGEAEQGEWEDLCGAAGLEFVRVRGVEEDKGKNEFGEKMGVHRVLEALEANDWDQGDIPSDLEDDFGSLEDGRDDPGSLDFGVDRADFEGLRQAIWGLDTEPRADGDVDSNGGGEARGSGAQDEPLDEATEVEKLESMMRKLQAVRDMSAGLPEEQRKKMAAKAVNEVMKDL
;
A
#
# COMPACT_ATOMS: atom_id res chain seq x y z
N MET A 1 21.14 1.12 13.98
CA MET A 1 21.34 0.67 12.58
C MET A 1 21.06 1.86 11.68
N GLU A 2 21.80 2.05 10.59
CA GLU A 2 21.49 3.13 9.64
C GLU A 2 20.83 2.50 8.42
N ILE A 3 19.64 2.99 8.05
CA ILE A 3 18.92 2.55 6.85
C ILE A 3 19.34 3.49 5.71
N THR A 4 20.10 2.96 4.76
CA THR A 4 20.69 3.74 3.66
C THR A 4 19.73 3.93 2.49
N ASN A 5 18.87 2.95 2.22
CA ASN A 5 17.85 3.02 1.19
C ASN A 5 16.44 2.76 1.77
N PRO A 6 15.85 3.77 2.45
CA PRO A 6 14.53 3.58 3.03
C PRO A 6 13.41 3.61 1.97
N LYS A 7 12.31 2.90 2.27
CA LYS A 7 11.00 3.14 1.62
C LYS A 7 10.58 4.61 1.78
N ARG A 8 9.59 5.02 0.99
CA ARG A 8 9.22 6.44 0.83
C ARG A 8 7.84 6.73 1.41
N ILE A 9 7.61 8.00 1.73
CA ILE A 9 6.30 8.50 2.14
C ILE A 9 5.67 9.24 0.97
N LEU A 10 4.41 8.95 0.66
CA LEU A 10 3.58 9.79 -0.20
C LEU A 10 2.73 10.72 0.67
N ALA A 11 2.98 12.03 0.59
CA ALA A 11 2.25 13.04 1.34
C ALA A 11 1.32 13.85 0.41
N LEU A 12 0.04 13.83 0.72
CA LEU A 12 -1.06 14.28 -0.13
C LEU A 12 -1.88 15.38 0.54
N ALA A 13 -2.40 16.30 -0.26
CA ALA A 13 -3.45 17.23 0.14
C ALA A 13 -4.34 17.56 -1.06
N ALA A 14 -5.49 18.16 -0.80
CA ALA A 14 -6.29 18.75 -1.87
C ALA A 14 -5.51 19.89 -2.56
N HIS A 15 -5.73 20.09 -3.86
CA HIS A 15 -4.97 21.06 -4.68
C HIS A 15 -4.94 22.47 -4.10
N ASP A 16 -6.05 22.93 -3.53
CA ASP A 16 -6.15 24.26 -2.93
C ASP A 16 -5.65 24.33 -1.47
N ARG A 17 -5.10 23.24 -0.92
CA ARG A 17 -4.60 23.10 0.46
C ARG A 17 -3.09 22.85 0.55
N GLN A 18 -2.35 23.17 -0.50
CA GLN A 18 -0.89 23.08 -0.52
C GLN A 18 -0.21 23.75 0.69
N ASP A 19 -0.72 24.92 1.13
CA ASP A 19 -0.15 25.66 2.26
C ASP A 19 -0.26 24.89 3.59
N ASP A 20 -1.28 24.05 3.75
CA ASP A 20 -1.43 23.24 4.95
C ASP A 20 -0.51 22.04 4.94
N LEU A 21 -0.33 21.41 3.77
CA LEU A 21 0.67 20.37 3.57
C LEU A 21 2.07 20.90 3.90
N ALA A 22 2.42 22.08 3.36
CA ALA A 22 3.70 22.74 3.64
C ALA A 22 3.89 23.03 5.13
N ARG A 23 2.87 23.60 5.80
CA ARG A 23 2.92 23.91 7.23
C ARG A 23 3.05 22.68 8.10
N PHE A 24 2.29 21.63 7.79
CA PHE A 24 2.35 20.36 8.48
C PHE A 24 3.73 19.70 8.32
N LEU A 25 4.26 19.64 7.11
CA LEU A 25 5.60 19.10 6.85
C LEU A 25 6.69 19.93 7.53
N GLY A 26 6.55 21.25 7.58
CA GLY A 26 7.43 22.12 8.36
C GLY A 26 7.42 21.79 9.85
N ALA A 27 6.25 21.47 10.41
CA ALA A 27 6.13 21.04 11.81
C ALA A 27 6.67 19.62 12.05
N LEU A 28 6.49 18.72 11.09
CA LEU A 28 6.91 17.31 11.19
C LEU A 28 8.42 17.13 11.00
N THR A 29 9.00 17.82 10.01
CA THR A 29 10.40 17.63 9.59
C THR A 29 11.34 18.73 10.11
N GLY A 30 10.79 19.85 10.59
CA GLY A 30 11.55 21.04 10.99
C GLY A 30 11.93 21.97 9.83
N THR A 31 11.70 21.56 8.57
CA THR A 31 11.95 22.38 7.37
C THR A 31 10.73 22.41 6.47
N THR A 32 10.42 23.57 5.89
CA THR A 32 9.26 23.72 5.01
C THR A 32 9.65 23.33 3.58
N PRO A 33 8.85 22.50 2.88
CA PRO A 33 9.12 22.18 1.48
C PRO A 33 8.96 23.41 0.60
N GLU A 34 9.82 23.54 -0.42
CA GLU A 34 9.76 24.64 -1.39
C GLU A 34 8.96 24.24 -2.64
N PRO A 35 8.01 25.05 -3.09
CA PRO A 35 7.25 24.77 -4.31
C PRO A 35 8.10 24.99 -5.56
N SER A 36 7.87 24.15 -6.56
CA SER A 36 8.54 24.20 -7.86
C SER A 36 7.67 24.90 -8.90
N THR A 37 8.30 25.62 -9.81
CA THR A 37 7.66 26.20 -11.02
C THR A 37 8.04 25.44 -12.29
N ALA A 38 8.58 24.21 -12.16
CA ALA A 38 9.08 23.45 -13.31
C ALA A 38 7.95 22.94 -14.23
N ALA A 39 6.81 22.54 -13.65
CA ALA A 39 5.69 21.97 -14.39
C ALA A 39 4.60 23.00 -14.77
N SER A 40 4.55 24.16 -14.12
CA SER A 40 3.55 25.21 -14.36
C SER A 40 4.09 26.59 -13.99
N ALA A 41 3.48 27.64 -14.56
CA ALA A 41 3.78 29.04 -14.21
C ALA A 41 3.42 29.39 -12.76
N THR A 42 2.53 28.61 -12.13
CA THR A 42 2.16 28.73 -10.72
C THR A 42 3.01 27.79 -9.86
N PRO A 43 3.62 28.27 -8.76
CA PRO A 43 4.44 27.44 -7.88
C PRO A 43 3.59 26.34 -7.22
N SER A 44 4.02 25.09 -7.36
CA SER A 44 3.32 23.90 -6.88
C SER A 44 4.23 22.96 -6.08
N LEU A 45 3.69 22.30 -5.05
CA LEU A 45 4.33 21.18 -4.36
C LEU A 45 4.08 19.84 -5.06
N ALA A 46 3.12 19.76 -5.98
CA ALA A 46 2.84 18.51 -6.68
C ALA A 46 4.05 18.06 -7.49
N GLY A 47 4.45 16.79 -7.33
CA GLY A 47 5.61 16.19 -7.98
C GLY A 47 6.95 16.65 -7.42
N THR A 48 6.99 17.37 -6.29
CA THR A 48 8.25 17.69 -5.61
C THR A 48 8.57 16.66 -4.52
N SER A 49 9.74 16.80 -3.88
CA SER A 49 10.17 15.90 -2.82
C SER A 49 10.73 16.68 -1.64
N HIS A 50 10.57 16.11 -0.45
CA HIS A 50 11.08 16.60 0.82
C HIS A 50 11.73 15.44 1.59
N VAL A 51 12.30 15.70 2.76
CA VAL A 51 12.96 14.67 3.57
C VAL A 51 12.52 14.72 5.02
N LEU A 52 12.35 13.53 5.60
CA LEU A 52 12.06 13.34 7.02
C LEU A 52 13.22 12.60 7.69
N PRO A 53 14.04 13.29 8.50
CA PRO A 53 15.05 12.63 9.30
C PRO A 53 14.39 11.93 10.51
N LEU A 54 14.58 10.62 10.63
CA LEU A 54 14.14 9.80 11.75
C LEU A 54 15.35 9.33 12.56
N THR A 55 15.25 9.45 13.88
CA THR A 55 16.30 8.98 14.81
C THR A 55 15.63 8.31 16.00
N THR A 56 15.71 6.99 16.03
CA THR A 56 15.18 6.16 17.12
C THR A 56 16.33 5.49 17.88
N SER A 57 15.98 4.73 18.94
CA SER A 57 16.97 3.90 19.63
C SER A 57 17.44 2.70 18.81
N TYR A 58 16.71 2.33 17.76
CA TYR A 58 16.96 1.13 16.97
C TYR A 58 17.59 1.46 15.62
N TYR A 59 17.13 2.54 14.98
CA TYR A 59 17.60 2.95 13.67
C TYR A 59 17.68 4.47 13.47
N THR A 60 18.43 4.86 12.46
CA THR A 60 18.45 6.20 11.88
C THR A 60 18.17 6.08 10.38
N ALA A 61 17.30 6.94 9.85
CA ALA A 61 16.95 6.95 8.43
C ALA A 61 16.63 8.37 7.99
N THR A 62 16.94 8.71 6.73
CA THR A 62 16.44 9.93 6.08
C THR A 62 15.39 9.51 5.06
N VAL A 63 14.13 9.52 5.47
CA VAL A 63 13.01 9.01 4.66
C VAL A 63 12.62 10.05 3.61
N PRO A 64 12.63 9.72 2.31
CA PRO A 64 12.13 10.61 1.27
C PRO A 64 10.61 10.76 1.37
N VAL A 65 10.14 11.99 1.20
CA VAL A 65 8.72 12.34 1.20
C VAL A 65 8.35 12.90 -0.17
N TRP A 66 7.61 12.13 -0.96
CA TRP A 66 7.03 12.58 -2.22
C TRP A 66 5.77 13.38 -1.96
N LEU A 67 5.66 14.53 -2.62
CA LEU A 67 4.56 15.46 -2.42
C LEU A 67 3.66 15.45 -3.64
N ASP A 68 2.36 15.28 -3.43
CA ASP A 68 1.39 15.35 -4.50
C ASP A 68 0.09 16.05 -4.05
N LEU A 69 -0.64 16.58 -5.03
CA LEU A 69 -1.85 17.35 -4.81
C LEU A 69 -2.98 16.78 -5.66
N VAL A 70 -4.05 16.39 -4.98
CA VAL A 70 -5.20 15.74 -5.61
C VAL A 70 -6.26 16.79 -5.90
N ALA A 71 -6.76 16.82 -7.13
CA ALA A 71 -7.90 17.66 -7.49
C ALA A 71 -9.16 17.15 -6.76
N ASP A 72 -10.07 18.06 -6.40
CA ASP A 72 -11.38 17.64 -5.92
C ASP A 72 -12.04 16.81 -7.02
N ALA A 73 -12.53 15.62 -6.68
CA ALA A 73 -13.19 14.74 -7.64
C ALA A 73 -14.40 15.46 -8.26
N THR A 74 -14.26 15.97 -9.48
CA THR A 74 -15.40 16.35 -10.31
C THR A 74 -15.73 15.21 -11.26
N ASP A 75 -16.99 15.12 -11.71
CA ASP A 75 -17.51 14.01 -12.51
C ASP A 75 -16.76 13.73 -13.83
N ASP A 76 -15.84 14.61 -14.24
CA ASP A 76 -15.06 14.57 -15.50
C ASP A 76 -13.54 14.48 -15.29
N ASP A 77 -13.03 14.42 -14.05
CA ASP A 77 -11.58 14.41 -13.79
C ASP A 77 -10.96 13.01 -13.90
N GLU A 78 -9.76 12.98 -14.48
CA GLU A 78 -8.88 11.81 -14.51
C GLU A 78 -8.67 11.32 -13.07
N ASP A 79 -9.18 10.12 -12.78
CA ASP A 79 -9.16 9.56 -11.43
C ASP A 79 -7.71 9.41 -10.97
N TRP A 80 -7.26 10.25 -10.03
CA TRP A 80 -5.89 10.22 -9.50
C TRP A 80 -5.54 8.83 -8.95
N ALA A 81 -6.52 8.11 -8.38
CA ALA A 81 -6.26 6.74 -7.95
C ALA A 81 -6.00 5.80 -9.13
N ALA A 82 -6.64 6.03 -10.29
CA ALA A 82 -6.42 5.21 -11.49
C ALA A 82 -5.01 5.36 -12.06
N SER A 83 -4.38 6.54 -11.95
CA SER A 83 -2.99 6.71 -12.41
C SER A 83 -1.99 5.94 -11.52
N PHE A 84 -2.23 5.90 -10.21
CA PHE A 84 -1.43 5.11 -9.26
C PHE A 84 -1.69 3.59 -9.38
N LEU A 85 -2.88 3.19 -9.81
CA LEU A 85 -3.25 1.78 -10.01
C LEU A 85 -2.91 1.26 -11.42
N ALA A 86 -2.36 2.11 -12.28
CA ALA A 86 -1.90 1.70 -13.59
C ALA A 86 -0.69 0.74 -13.47
N PRO A 87 -0.54 -0.25 -14.36
CA PRO A 87 0.59 -1.19 -14.30
C PRO A 87 1.96 -0.49 -14.29
N GLU A 88 2.08 0.64 -14.98
CA GLU A 88 3.30 1.45 -15.07
C GLU A 88 3.68 2.11 -13.73
N ALA A 89 2.72 2.29 -12.82
CA ALA A 89 2.94 2.86 -11.49
C ALA A 89 3.28 1.81 -10.43
N ARG A 90 3.42 0.52 -10.79
CA ARG A 90 3.74 -0.54 -9.83
C ARG A 90 5.02 -0.27 -9.04
N GLU A 91 6.09 0.16 -9.71
CA GLU A 91 7.36 0.51 -9.06
C GLU A 91 7.22 1.66 -8.05
N VAL A 92 6.30 2.60 -8.33
CA VAL A 92 6.00 3.71 -7.41
C VAL A 92 5.33 3.18 -6.15
N LEU A 93 4.36 2.27 -6.29
CA LEU A 93 3.66 1.65 -5.17
C LEU A 93 4.59 0.78 -4.31
N ASP A 94 5.46 -0.02 -4.93
CA ASP A 94 6.41 -0.90 -4.22
C ASP A 94 7.44 -0.10 -3.41
N ALA A 95 7.72 1.14 -3.82
CA ALA A 95 8.61 2.06 -3.09
C ALA A 95 7.95 2.71 -1.86
N LEU A 96 6.62 2.60 -1.68
CA LEU A 96 5.90 3.25 -0.58
C LEU A 96 5.92 2.42 0.70
N GLY A 97 6.43 3.04 1.76
CA GLY A 97 6.35 2.55 3.14
C GLY A 97 5.38 3.37 4.00
N GLY A 98 4.91 4.51 3.49
CA GLY A 98 3.91 5.31 4.19
C GLY A 98 3.09 6.22 3.27
N VAL A 99 1.87 6.51 3.70
CA VAL A 99 0.94 7.45 3.05
C VAL A 99 0.42 8.42 4.11
N ILE A 100 0.52 9.71 3.85
CA ILE A 100 0.00 10.77 4.72
C ILE A 100 -0.94 11.66 3.92
N VAL A 101 -2.16 11.86 4.40
CA VAL A 101 -3.14 12.78 3.78
C VAL A 101 -3.44 13.91 4.74
N VAL A 102 -3.18 15.16 4.33
CA VAL A 102 -3.47 16.35 5.14
C VAL A 102 -4.86 16.87 4.83
N LEU A 103 -5.73 16.88 5.85
CA LEU A 103 -7.16 17.15 5.71
C LEU A 103 -7.55 18.39 6.54
N PRO A 104 -8.19 19.39 5.93
CA PRO A 104 -8.61 20.56 6.69
C PRO A 104 -9.92 20.31 7.44
N VAL A 105 -9.83 20.10 8.75
CA VAL A 105 -11.02 19.74 9.56
C VAL A 105 -12.09 20.83 9.54
N THR A 106 -11.71 22.08 9.30
CA THR A 106 -12.66 23.21 9.20
C THR A 106 -13.60 23.14 8.00
N ARG A 107 -13.33 22.29 7.00
CA ARG A 107 -14.23 22.05 5.87
C ARG A 107 -15.24 20.91 6.13
N GLY A 108 -15.06 20.17 7.22
CA GLY A 108 -15.90 19.04 7.59
C GLY A 108 -15.63 17.77 6.76
N VAL A 109 -16.15 16.66 7.28
CA VAL A 109 -15.95 15.29 6.76
C VAL A 109 -16.43 15.15 5.31
N ALA A 110 -17.55 15.79 4.96
CA ALA A 110 -18.14 15.70 3.63
C ALA A 110 -17.21 16.22 2.52
N ALA A 111 -16.46 17.30 2.78
CA ALA A 111 -15.54 17.87 1.80
C ALA A 111 -14.29 17.00 1.61
N ALA A 112 -13.83 16.29 2.64
CA ALA A 112 -12.66 15.43 2.56
C ALA A 112 -12.95 14.02 2.01
N ARG A 113 -14.24 13.62 1.97
CA ARG A 113 -14.66 12.27 1.60
C ARG A 113 -14.06 11.81 0.27
N GLY A 114 -14.16 12.62 -0.78
CA GLY A 114 -13.67 12.25 -2.11
C GLY A 114 -12.16 11.95 -2.11
N LEU A 115 -11.37 12.81 -1.46
CA LEU A 115 -9.93 12.62 -1.33
C LEU A 115 -9.59 11.35 -0.53
N VAL A 116 -10.24 11.14 0.62
CA VAL A 116 -9.98 9.96 1.46
C VAL A 116 -10.40 8.66 0.76
N GLU A 117 -11.49 8.68 -0.01
CA GLU A 117 -11.93 7.52 -0.79
C GLU A 117 -10.97 7.18 -1.94
N GLN A 118 -10.40 8.17 -2.63
CA GLN A 118 -9.38 7.95 -3.65
C GLN A 118 -8.09 7.37 -3.06
N VAL A 119 -7.59 7.94 -1.96
CA VAL A 119 -6.40 7.42 -1.28
C VAL A 119 -6.66 6.01 -0.74
N GLY A 120 -7.83 5.79 -0.12
CA GLY A 120 -8.23 4.47 0.36
C GLY A 120 -8.33 3.43 -0.74
N ARG A 121 -8.66 3.84 -1.98
CA ARG A 121 -8.63 2.97 -3.15
C ARG A 121 -7.20 2.55 -3.49
N VAL A 122 -6.25 3.49 -3.52
CA VAL A 122 -4.82 3.18 -3.76
C VAL A 122 -4.26 2.28 -2.65
N VAL A 123 -4.57 2.55 -1.38
CA VAL A 123 -4.13 1.71 -0.27
C VAL A 123 -4.69 0.29 -0.38
N ARG A 124 -5.98 0.13 -0.73
CA ARG A 124 -6.65 -1.17 -0.79
C ARG A 124 -6.25 -1.99 -2.01
N GLU A 125 -6.29 -1.37 -3.19
CA GLU A 125 -6.09 -2.05 -4.49
C GLU A 125 -4.62 -2.07 -4.91
N GLY A 126 -3.86 -1.01 -4.59
CA GLY A 126 -2.47 -0.85 -5.02
C GLY A 126 -1.45 -1.37 -4.01
N LEU A 127 -1.59 -0.96 -2.74
CA LEU A 127 -0.61 -1.30 -1.69
C LEU A 127 -0.87 -2.65 -1.02
N GLY A 128 -1.97 -3.33 -1.36
CA GLY A 128 -2.32 -4.65 -0.82
C GLY A 128 -3.26 -4.62 0.39
N GLY A 129 -3.82 -3.45 0.72
CA GLY A 129 -4.82 -3.27 1.76
C GLY A 129 -4.34 -3.76 3.12
N TRP A 130 -5.06 -4.72 3.70
CA TRP A 130 -4.73 -5.30 5.02
C TRP A 130 -3.39 -6.04 5.06
N GLY A 131 -2.87 -6.46 3.91
CA GLY A 131 -1.58 -7.14 3.81
C GLY A 131 -0.39 -6.19 3.71
N TRP A 132 -0.64 -4.89 3.52
CA TRP A 132 0.39 -3.87 3.46
C TRP A 132 1.01 -3.66 4.83
N ASP A 133 2.33 -3.57 4.88
CA ASP A 133 3.11 -3.38 6.12
C ASP A 133 3.56 -1.94 6.33
N GLY A 134 3.11 -1.02 5.49
CA GLY A 134 3.37 0.40 5.64
C GLY A 134 2.39 1.11 6.57
N VAL A 135 2.61 2.42 6.73
CA VAL A 135 1.85 3.28 7.65
C VAL A 135 0.95 4.26 6.89
N GLY A 136 -0.37 4.20 7.14
CA GLY A 136 -1.36 5.12 6.57
C GLY A 136 -1.90 6.11 7.60
N LEU A 137 -1.74 7.42 7.36
CA LEU A 137 -2.15 8.48 8.28
C LEU A 137 -3.03 9.52 7.58
N ALA A 138 -4.14 9.90 8.22
CA ALA A 138 -4.97 11.04 7.86
C ALA A 138 -4.81 12.15 8.90
N VAL A 139 -4.17 13.25 8.53
CA VAL A 139 -3.79 14.33 9.45
C VAL A 139 -4.79 15.48 9.34
N GLY A 140 -5.68 15.56 10.33
CA GLY A 140 -6.67 16.62 10.45
C GLY A 140 -6.04 17.92 10.97
N VAL A 141 -5.92 18.94 10.12
CA VAL A 141 -5.34 20.25 10.45
C VAL A 141 -6.38 21.36 10.57
N GLY A 142 -6.21 22.23 11.56
CA GLY A 142 -7.02 23.44 11.77
C GLY A 142 -7.80 23.44 13.09
N ALA A 143 -8.12 24.66 13.56
CA ALA A 143 -8.95 24.87 14.74
C ALA A 143 -10.43 24.73 14.35
N GLY A 144 -11.10 23.68 14.81
CA GLY A 144 -12.52 23.43 14.59
C GLY A 144 -13.15 22.70 15.77
N GLY A 145 -14.45 22.89 16.02
CA GLY A 145 -15.24 22.15 17.02
C GLY A 145 -14.98 22.54 18.47
N GLY A 146 -15.98 23.12 19.15
CA GLY A 146 -15.99 23.20 20.61
C GLY A 146 -16.05 21.81 21.24
N GLU A 147 -15.70 21.69 22.53
CA GLU A 147 -15.51 20.39 23.24
C GLU A 147 -16.64 19.37 23.02
N ALA A 148 -17.90 19.80 22.95
CA ALA A 148 -19.06 18.91 22.79
C ALA A 148 -19.43 18.56 21.33
N GLU A 149 -19.07 19.40 20.35
CA GLU A 149 -19.22 19.09 18.92
C GLU A 149 -18.04 18.28 18.39
N GLY A 150 -16.91 18.31 19.11
CA GLY A 150 -15.67 17.66 18.73
C GLY A 150 -15.71 16.12 18.75
N GLU A 151 -16.45 15.48 19.65
CA GLU A 151 -16.45 14.01 19.77
C GLU A 151 -17.21 13.31 18.64
N ALA A 152 -18.42 13.79 18.31
CA ALA A 152 -19.22 13.21 17.24
C ALA A 152 -18.55 13.40 15.87
N GLU A 153 -18.05 14.61 15.61
CA GLU A 153 -17.30 14.91 14.39
C GLU A 153 -16.00 14.10 14.32
N GLN A 154 -15.29 13.92 15.44
CA GLN A 154 -14.10 13.08 15.51
C GLN A 154 -14.40 11.63 15.17
N GLY A 155 -15.50 11.07 15.68
CA GLY A 155 -15.94 9.71 15.33
C GLY A 155 -16.22 9.55 13.83
N GLU A 156 -16.82 10.54 13.18
CA GLU A 156 -17.03 10.53 11.73
C GLU A 156 -15.72 10.56 10.93
N TRP A 157 -14.72 11.34 11.39
CA TRP A 157 -13.39 11.35 10.80
C TRP A 157 -12.68 10.01 10.96
N GLU A 158 -12.71 9.42 12.15
CA GLU A 158 -12.11 8.12 12.46
C GLU A 158 -12.75 7.01 11.62
N ASP A 159 -14.08 6.98 11.48
CA ASP A 159 -14.79 6.02 10.64
C ASP A 159 -14.44 6.18 9.15
N LEU A 160 -14.41 7.40 8.63
CA LEU A 160 -14.07 7.68 7.23
C LEU A 160 -12.63 7.25 6.91
N CYS A 161 -11.67 7.63 7.75
CA CYS A 161 -10.25 7.33 7.53
C CYS A 161 -9.96 5.84 7.77
N GLY A 162 -10.55 5.25 8.80
CA GLY A 162 -10.40 3.83 9.11
C GLY A 162 -10.92 2.92 7.98
N ALA A 163 -12.03 3.29 7.33
CA ALA A 163 -12.54 2.58 6.16
C ALA A 163 -11.60 2.66 4.93
N ALA A 164 -10.74 3.68 4.87
CA ALA A 164 -9.69 3.85 3.88
C ALA A 164 -8.35 3.21 4.26
N GLY A 165 -8.25 2.58 5.45
CA GLY A 165 -7.00 2.02 5.95
C GLY A 165 -6.02 3.07 6.52
N LEU A 166 -6.53 4.21 6.96
CA LEU A 166 -5.75 5.32 7.51
C LEU A 166 -6.10 5.57 8.98
N GLU A 167 -5.10 5.82 9.82
CA GLU A 167 -5.31 6.32 11.18
C GLU A 167 -5.54 7.84 11.15
N PHE A 168 -6.66 8.31 11.72
CA PHE A 168 -6.92 9.74 11.83
C PHE A 168 -6.18 10.36 13.03
N VAL A 169 -5.35 11.35 12.78
CA VAL A 169 -4.62 12.11 13.80
C VAL A 169 -4.94 13.59 13.69
N ARG A 170 -5.44 14.16 14.78
CA ARG A 170 -5.77 15.58 14.83
C ARG A 170 -4.57 16.42 15.27
N VAL A 171 -4.22 17.42 14.47
CA VAL A 171 -3.13 18.38 14.72
C VAL A 171 -3.72 19.77 14.88
N ARG A 172 -3.80 20.25 16.13
CA ARG A 172 -4.38 21.55 16.49
C ARG A 172 -3.33 22.66 16.53
N GLY A 173 -2.05 22.30 16.71
CA GLY A 173 -0.91 23.20 16.68
C GLY A 173 0.17 22.78 17.67
N VAL A 174 1.42 23.18 17.41
CA VAL A 174 2.61 22.72 18.17
C VAL A 174 2.50 22.92 19.69
N GLU A 175 1.81 23.97 20.17
CA GLU A 175 1.61 24.22 21.61
C GLU A 175 0.42 23.44 22.20
N GLU A 176 -0.69 23.33 21.48
CA GLU A 176 -1.91 22.63 21.93
C GLU A 176 -1.75 21.11 21.88
N ASP A 177 -0.87 20.64 21.00
CA ASP A 177 -0.54 19.22 20.83
C ASP A 177 0.63 18.77 21.74
N LYS A 178 1.15 19.65 22.61
CA LYS A 178 2.20 19.25 23.57
C LYS A 178 1.62 18.35 24.64
N GLY A 179 2.14 17.13 24.72
CA GLY A 179 1.95 16.25 25.86
C GLY A 179 1.30 14.94 25.47
N LYS A 180 0.43 14.45 26.35
CA LYS A 180 -0.22 13.16 26.24
C LYS A 180 -1.72 13.31 26.53
N ASN A 181 -2.56 12.48 25.91
CA ASN A 181 -3.97 12.40 26.27
C ASN A 181 -4.16 11.84 27.70
N GLU A 182 -5.41 11.71 28.14
CA GLU A 182 -5.76 11.16 29.47
C GLU A 182 -5.27 9.71 29.69
N PHE A 183 -4.95 8.99 28.62
CA PHE A 183 -4.44 7.63 28.62
C PHE A 183 -2.90 7.58 28.54
N GLY A 184 -2.22 8.72 28.45
CA GLY A 184 -0.76 8.78 28.38
C GLY A 184 -0.18 8.58 26.98
N GLU A 185 -0.99 8.66 25.93
CA GLU A 185 -0.62 8.50 24.52
C GLU A 185 -0.24 9.84 23.90
N LYS A 186 0.70 9.85 22.95
CA LYS A 186 1.12 11.08 22.24
C LYS A 186 -0.03 11.59 21.36
N MET A 187 -0.07 12.90 21.13
CA MET A 187 -1.08 13.56 20.28
C MET A 187 -0.43 14.43 19.20
N GLY A 188 -1.23 14.85 18.22
CA GLY A 188 -0.83 15.74 17.13
C GLY A 188 0.41 15.27 16.38
N VAL A 189 1.32 16.19 16.07
CA VAL A 189 2.54 15.89 15.30
C VAL A 189 3.40 14.81 15.98
N HIS A 190 3.41 14.74 17.32
CA HIS A 190 4.16 13.72 18.04
C HIS A 190 3.57 12.31 17.90
N ARG A 191 2.26 12.19 17.70
CA ARG A 191 1.61 10.91 17.38
C ARG A 191 1.97 10.46 15.96
N VAL A 192 1.90 11.38 15.00
CA VAL A 192 2.33 11.11 13.62
C VAL A 192 3.78 10.64 13.60
N LEU A 193 4.68 11.37 14.28
CA LEU A 193 6.10 11.02 14.31
C LEU A 193 6.32 9.64 14.94
N GLU A 194 5.62 9.31 16.03
CA GLU A 194 5.71 7.98 16.65
C GLU A 194 5.26 6.86 15.71
N ALA A 195 4.18 7.06 14.96
CA ALA A 195 3.71 6.07 13.99
C ALA A 195 4.75 5.87 12.87
N LEU A 196 5.38 6.94 12.39
CA LEU A 196 6.45 6.89 11.40
C LEU A 196 7.74 6.24 11.96
N GLU A 197 8.09 6.52 13.22
CA GLU A 197 9.24 5.91 13.91
C GLU A 197 9.06 4.41 14.20
N ALA A 198 7.81 3.94 14.24
CA ALA A 198 7.47 2.53 14.48
C ALA A 198 7.40 1.71 13.18
N ASN A 199 7.36 2.37 12.02
CA ASN A 199 7.29 1.73 10.72
C ASN A 199 8.63 1.10 10.30
N ASP A 200 8.56 -0.02 9.57
CA ASP A 200 9.74 -0.61 8.96
C ASP A 200 10.05 0.08 7.62
N TRP A 201 11.16 0.81 7.61
CA TRP A 201 11.61 1.56 6.44
C TRP A 201 12.61 0.80 5.59
N ASP A 202 13.12 -0.34 6.06
CA ASP A 202 14.10 -1.09 5.30
C ASP A 202 13.44 -1.64 4.03
N GLN A 203 13.92 -1.20 2.87
CA GLN A 203 13.45 -1.71 1.58
C GLN A 203 14.03 -3.12 1.30
N GLY A 204 14.87 -3.63 2.21
CA GLY A 204 15.77 -4.74 1.96
C GLY A 204 16.98 -4.23 1.18
N ASP A 205 18.12 -4.91 1.34
CA ASP A 205 19.25 -4.68 0.45
C ASP A 205 18.78 -4.99 -0.98
N ILE A 206 18.66 -3.95 -1.80
CA ILE A 206 18.79 -4.13 -3.25
C ILE A 206 20.16 -4.79 -3.38
N PRO A 207 20.27 -6.02 -3.93
CA PRO A 207 21.57 -6.63 -4.13
C PRO A 207 22.46 -5.60 -4.80
N SER A 208 23.63 -5.31 -4.21
CA SER A 208 24.58 -4.32 -4.73
C SER A 208 24.92 -4.55 -6.21
N ASP A 209 24.67 -5.77 -6.71
CA ASP A 209 24.79 -6.19 -8.10
C ASP A 209 23.80 -5.49 -9.06
N LEU A 210 22.74 -4.82 -8.57
CA LEU A 210 21.82 -4.02 -9.40
C LEU A 210 22.18 -2.53 -9.46
N GLU A 211 22.98 -2.00 -8.51
CA GLU A 211 23.52 -0.64 -8.64
C GLU A 211 24.60 -0.57 -9.74
N ASP A 212 25.33 -1.66 -9.96
CA ASP A 212 26.29 -1.79 -11.07
C ASP A 212 25.61 -2.06 -12.43
N ASP A 213 24.38 -2.60 -12.47
CA ASP A 213 23.68 -2.97 -13.70
C ASP A 213 23.13 -1.74 -14.49
N PHE A 214 22.79 -0.65 -13.80
CA PHE A 214 22.41 0.61 -14.49
C PHE A 214 23.62 1.36 -15.09
N GLY A 215 24.84 0.97 -14.71
CA GLY A 215 26.11 1.52 -15.20
C GLY A 215 26.85 0.65 -16.21
N SER A 216 26.39 -0.57 -16.48
CA SER A 216 27.16 -1.59 -17.23
C SER A 216 26.41 -2.23 -18.41
N LEU A 217 25.64 -1.44 -19.17
CA LEU A 217 25.15 -1.84 -20.51
C LEU A 217 26.27 -1.90 -21.58
N GLU A 218 27.50 -2.22 -21.18
CA GLU A 218 28.63 -2.42 -22.09
C GLU A 218 29.52 -3.56 -21.58
N ASP A 219 29.07 -4.81 -21.81
CA ASP A 219 29.82 -5.93 -22.40
C ASP A 219 29.28 -7.27 -21.88
N GLY A 220 28.70 -8.05 -22.77
CA GLY A 220 28.03 -9.30 -22.42
C GLY A 220 29.00 -10.42 -22.07
N ARG A 221 28.59 -11.25 -21.10
CA ARG A 221 28.76 -12.72 -21.13
C ARG A 221 28.06 -13.38 -19.94
N ASP A 222 27.02 -14.15 -20.26
CA ASP A 222 26.37 -15.12 -19.39
C ASP A 222 27.33 -16.23 -18.94
N ASP A 223 27.24 -16.64 -17.67
CA ASP A 223 27.60 -18.00 -17.24
C ASP A 223 26.54 -18.53 -16.24
N PRO A 224 25.58 -19.36 -16.69
CA PRO A 224 24.52 -19.92 -15.85
C PRO A 224 24.99 -21.24 -15.25
N GLY A 225 25.68 -21.20 -14.11
CA GLY A 225 26.31 -22.42 -13.59
C GLY A 225 26.51 -22.55 -12.08
N SER A 226 26.15 -21.57 -11.24
CA SER A 226 26.43 -21.71 -9.81
C SER A 226 25.46 -20.98 -8.88
N LEU A 227 24.27 -21.54 -8.70
CA LEU A 227 23.52 -21.39 -7.45
C LEU A 227 22.95 -22.75 -7.04
N ASP A 228 23.70 -23.41 -6.17
CA ASP A 228 23.37 -24.66 -5.47
C ASP A 228 22.38 -24.36 -4.34
N PHE A 229 21.08 -24.51 -4.62
CA PHE A 229 20.04 -24.58 -3.60
C PHE A 229 19.57 -26.03 -3.54
N GLY A 230 20.06 -26.76 -2.53
CA GLY A 230 19.80 -28.19 -2.32
C GLY A 230 18.35 -28.50 -1.93
N VAL A 231 17.44 -28.35 -2.88
CA VAL A 231 16.05 -28.83 -2.80
C VAL A 231 15.79 -29.64 -4.06
N ASP A 232 15.81 -30.97 -3.93
CA ASP A 232 15.60 -31.87 -5.06
C ASP A 232 14.14 -31.82 -5.53
N ARG A 233 13.97 -31.61 -6.84
CA ARG A 233 12.69 -31.59 -7.58
C ARG A 233 11.75 -32.77 -7.29
N ALA A 234 12.32 -33.90 -6.88
CA ALA A 234 11.58 -35.11 -6.52
C ALA A 234 10.73 -34.95 -5.24
N ASP A 235 11.16 -34.13 -4.29
CA ASP A 235 10.42 -33.89 -3.04
C ASP A 235 9.22 -32.95 -3.25
N PHE A 236 9.28 -32.10 -4.28
CA PHE A 236 8.20 -31.19 -4.66
C PHE A 236 7.08 -31.90 -5.45
N GLU A 237 7.44 -32.88 -6.28
CA GLU A 237 6.48 -33.69 -7.06
C GLU A 237 5.64 -34.62 -6.16
N GLY A 238 6.22 -35.10 -5.05
CA GLY A 238 5.49 -35.91 -4.07
C GLY A 238 4.41 -35.13 -3.33
N LEU A 239 4.68 -33.86 -2.99
CA LEU A 239 3.71 -32.96 -2.36
C LEU A 239 2.60 -32.56 -3.35
N ARG A 240 2.97 -32.35 -4.62
CA ARG A 240 2.05 -32.08 -5.74
C ARG A 240 1.09 -33.25 -5.98
N GLN A 241 1.59 -34.48 -6.07
CA GLN A 241 0.74 -35.66 -6.26
C GLN A 241 -0.18 -35.92 -5.06
N ALA A 242 0.25 -35.59 -3.85
CA ALA A 242 -0.58 -35.75 -2.64
C ALA A 242 -1.77 -34.77 -2.58
N ILE A 243 -1.63 -33.57 -3.15
CA ILE A 243 -2.67 -32.53 -3.15
C ILE A 243 -3.68 -32.73 -4.30
N TRP A 244 -3.21 -33.19 -5.46
CA TRP A 244 -4.03 -33.30 -6.68
C TRP A 244 -4.50 -34.73 -7.03
N GLY A 245 -4.04 -35.76 -6.30
CA GLY A 245 -4.23 -37.18 -6.64
C GLY A 245 -5.29 -37.96 -5.84
N LEU A 246 -6.17 -37.32 -5.06
CA LEU A 246 -7.23 -38.02 -4.32
C LEU A 246 -8.63 -37.73 -4.87
N ASP A 247 -9.11 -38.70 -5.64
CA ASP A 247 -10.49 -39.19 -5.76
C ASP A 247 -11.61 -38.19 -6.12
N THR A 248 -11.90 -38.09 -7.43
CA THR A 248 -13.30 -38.21 -7.89
C THR A 248 -13.34 -39.10 -9.14
N GLU A 249 -13.59 -40.38 -8.90
CA GLU A 249 -13.73 -41.48 -9.87
C GLU A 249 -14.69 -41.19 -11.05
N PRO A 250 -14.41 -41.73 -12.25
CA PRO A 250 -15.32 -41.71 -13.40
C PRO A 250 -16.33 -42.86 -13.33
N ARG A 251 -17.56 -42.62 -13.81
CA ARG A 251 -18.54 -43.68 -14.06
C ARG A 251 -18.84 -43.85 -15.54
N ALA A 252 -18.67 -45.09 -15.96
CA ALA A 252 -19.44 -45.87 -16.95
C ALA A 252 -19.02 -45.79 -18.44
N ASP A 253 -18.44 -46.92 -18.86
CA ASP A 253 -18.23 -47.43 -20.21
C ASP A 253 -19.48 -47.47 -21.10
N GLY A 254 -19.28 -47.33 -22.41
CA GLY A 254 -20.30 -47.50 -23.45
C GLY A 254 -19.82 -47.30 -24.89
N ASP A 255 -18.77 -48.03 -25.28
CA ASP A 255 -18.53 -48.72 -26.57
C ASP A 255 -19.12 -48.25 -27.94
N VAL A 256 -18.21 -48.08 -28.93
CA VAL A 256 -18.24 -48.35 -30.41
C VAL A 256 -19.26 -47.55 -31.27
N ASP A 257 -19.03 -46.98 -32.48
CA ASP A 257 -18.14 -47.28 -33.60
C ASP A 257 -18.03 -46.11 -34.63
N SER A 258 -16.90 -46.08 -35.35
CA SER A 258 -16.67 -45.75 -36.77
C SER A 258 -17.20 -44.48 -37.48
N ASN A 259 -16.22 -43.70 -37.99
CA ASN A 259 -16.02 -43.31 -39.42
C ASN A 259 -16.09 -41.81 -39.78
N GLY A 260 -15.08 -41.34 -40.54
CA GLY A 260 -15.19 -40.20 -41.46
C GLY A 260 -14.18 -39.06 -41.23
N GLY A 261 -13.24 -38.90 -42.16
CA GLY A 261 -12.19 -37.88 -42.14
C GLY A 261 -12.66 -36.45 -42.42
N GLY A 262 -11.75 -35.50 -42.18
CA GLY A 262 -11.98 -34.08 -42.45
C GLY A 262 -10.94 -33.17 -41.81
N GLU A 263 -9.90 -32.88 -42.58
CA GLU A 263 -9.12 -31.62 -42.66
C GLU A 263 -8.94 -30.70 -41.44
N ALA A 264 -7.66 -30.52 -41.13
CA ALA A 264 -6.97 -29.32 -40.64
C ALA A 264 -7.80 -28.05 -40.40
N ARG A 265 -7.78 -27.60 -39.14
CA ARG A 265 -7.54 -26.19 -38.79
C ARG A 265 -7.03 -26.09 -37.36
N GLY A 266 -5.75 -25.75 -37.23
CA GLY A 266 -5.11 -25.47 -35.96
C GLY A 266 -5.73 -24.24 -35.30
N SER A 267 -6.27 -24.44 -34.11
CA SER A 267 -6.46 -23.38 -33.12
C SER A 267 -5.22 -23.40 -32.23
N GLY A 268 -4.24 -22.53 -32.55
CA GLY A 268 -3.18 -22.20 -31.61
C GLY A 268 -3.78 -21.44 -30.44
N ALA A 269 -4.16 -22.17 -29.39
CA ALA A 269 -4.17 -21.62 -28.04
C ALA A 269 -2.71 -21.62 -27.61
N GLN A 270 -2.11 -20.43 -27.60
CA GLN A 270 -0.85 -20.20 -26.92
C GLN A 270 -1.15 -20.34 -25.43
N ASP A 271 -0.86 -21.51 -24.85
CA ASP A 271 -0.53 -21.59 -23.43
C ASP A 271 0.80 -20.85 -23.29
N GLU A 272 0.72 -19.55 -23.01
CA GLU A 272 1.82 -18.80 -22.44
C GLU A 272 2.20 -19.50 -21.13
N PRO A 273 3.48 -19.83 -20.89
CA PRO A 273 3.91 -20.32 -19.59
C PRO A 273 3.61 -19.22 -18.56
N LEU A 274 2.60 -19.45 -17.72
CA LEU A 274 2.35 -18.63 -16.55
C LEU A 274 3.63 -18.64 -15.71
N ASP A 275 4.19 -17.45 -15.51
CA ASP A 275 5.45 -17.26 -14.79
C ASP A 275 5.26 -17.78 -13.35
N GLU A 276 5.96 -18.88 -13.02
CA GLU A 276 5.90 -19.54 -11.71
C GLU A 276 6.18 -18.55 -10.57
N ALA A 277 6.96 -17.48 -10.83
CA ALA A 277 7.20 -16.40 -9.87
C ALA A 277 5.92 -15.61 -9.53
N THR A 278 5.06 -15.36 -10.51
CA THR A 278 3.79 -14.66 -10.31
C THR A 278 2.77 -15.52 -9.57
N GLU A 279 2.82 -16.85 -9.72
CA GLU A 279 1.98 -17.78 -8.97
C GLU A 279 2.41 -17.87 -7.50
N VAL A 280 3.72 -17.85 -7.22
CA VAL A 280 4.26 -17.83 -5.86
C VAL A 280 3.96 -16.50 -5.16
N GLU A 281 4.14 -15.35 -5.82
CA GLU A 281 3.80 -14.03 -5.27
C GLU A 281 2.31 -13.93 -4.90
N LYS A 282 1.42 -14.44 -5.77
CA LYS A 282 -0.02 -14.52 -5.52
C LYS A 282 -0.35 -15.42 -4.32
N LEU A 283 0.34 -16.56 -4.19
CA LEU A 283 0.15 -17.47 -3.07
C LEU A 283 0.64 -16.88 -1.74
N GLU A 284 1.78 -16.19 -1.75
CA GLU A 284 2.35 -15.50 -0.57
C GLU A 284 1.46 -14.33 -0.13
N SER A 285 1.01 -13.50 -1.08
CA SER A 285 0.05 -12.42 -0.84
C SER A 285 -1.27 -12.95 -0.25
N MET A 286 -1.76 -14.08 -0.77
CA MET A 286 -2.94 -14.77 -0.24
C MET A 286 -2.73 -15.25 1.20
N MET A 287 -1.61 -15.91 1.49
CA MET A 287 -1.30 -16.38 2.84
C MET A 287 -1.15 -15.23 3.84
N ARG A 288 -0.52 -14.12 3.42
CA ARG A 288 -0.34 -12.92 4.25
C ARG A 288 -1.68 -12.23 4.57
N LYS A 289 -2.55 -12.07 3.56
CA LYS A 289 -3.93 -11.53 3.75
C LYS A 289 -4.78 -12.42 4.67
N LEU A 290 -4.71 -13.76 4.51
CA LEU A 290 -5.44 -14.69 5.37
C LEU A 290 -4.92 -14.70 6.81
N GLN A 291 -3.61 -14.52 7.00
CA GLN A 291 -3.00 -14.43 8.32
C GLN A 291 -3.40 -13.13 9.03
N ALA A 292 -3.39 -11.98 8.33
CA ALA A 292 -3.85 -10.71 8.89
C ALA A 292 -5.32 -10.77 9.37
N VAL A 293 -6.20 -11.37 8.55
CA VAL A 293 -7.63 -11.55 8.91
C VAL A 293 -7.78 -12.50 10.09
N ARG A 294 -6.95 -13.54 10.18
CA ARG A 294 -6.94 -14.46 11.32
C ARG A 294 -6.57 -13.72 12.62
N ASP A 295 -5.55 -12.87 12.59
CA ASP A 295 -5.08 -12.15 13.76
C ASP A 295 -6.08 -11.10 14.23
N MET A 296 -6.71 -10.37 13.31
CA MET A 296 -7.78 -9.42 13.62
C MET A 296 -9.05 -10.11 14.14
N SER A 297 -9.31 -11.36 13.72
CA SER A 297 -10.54 -12.09 14.06
C SER A 297 -10.43 -12.96 15.32
N ALA A 298 -9.24 -13.02 15.93
CA ALA A 298 -8.94 -13.77 17.15
C ALA A 298 -9.72 -13.29 18.39
N GLY A 299 -10.20 -12.03 18.38
CA GLY A 299 -10.97 -11.43 19.48
C GLY A 299 -12.49 -11.39 19.29
N LEU A 300 -13.02 -11.79 18.12
CA LEU A 300 -14.43 -11.57 17.76
C LEU A 300 -15.30 -12.83 17.95
N PRO A 301 -16.62 -12.67 18.24
CA PRO A 301 -17.59 -13.76 18.28
C PRO A 301 -17.62 -14.57 16.98
N GLU A 302 -17.89 -15.87 17.06
CA GLU A 302 -17.79 -16.81 15.92
C GLU A 302 -18.59 -16.38 14.68
N GLU A 303 -19.73 -15.73 14.86
CA GLU A 303 -20.60 -15.28 13.78
C GLU A 303 -19.97 -14.11 12.99
N GLN A 304 -19.32 -13.17 13.69
CA GLN A 304 -18.58 -12.07 13.08
C GLN A 304 -17.26 -12.54 12.47
N ARG A 305 -16.58 -13.51 13.12
CA ARG A 305 -15.38 -14.17 12.60
C ARG A 305 -15.64 -14.85 11.27
N LYS A 306 -16.75 -15.59 11.16
CA LYS A 306 -17.19 -16.25 9.91
C LYS A 306 -17.51 -15.23 8.81
N LYS A 307 -18.16 -14.11 9.17
CA LYS A 307 -18.46 -13.03 8.21
C LYS A 307 -17.20 -12.33 7.70
N MET A 308 -16.23 -12.05 8.58
CA MET A 308 -14.94 -11.47 8.18
C MET A 308 -14.12 -12.44 7.34
N ALA A 309 -14.05 -13.72 7.72
CA ALA A 309 -13.38 -14.74 6.93
C ALA A 309 -14.01 -14.92 5.55
N ALA A 310 -15.35 -14.94 5.45
CA ALA A 310 -16.05 -15.02 4.17
C ALA A 310 -15.82 -13.78 3.29
N LYS A 311 -15.76 -12.58 3.90
CA LYS A 311 -15.46 -11.34 3.17
C LYS A 311 -14.02 -11.36 2.65
N ALA A 312 -13.06 -11.77 3.48
CA ALA A 312 -11.65 -11.89 3.12
C ALA A 312 -11.41 -12.93 2.01
N VAL A 313 -12.03 -14.11 2.10
CA VAL A 313 -11.93 -15.13 1.04
C VAL A 313 -12.54 -14.64 -0.27
N ASN A 314 -13.65 -13.90 -0.21
CA ASN A 314 -14.25 -13.31 -1.41
C ASN A 314 -13.41 -12.18 -2.00
N GLU A 315 -12.64 -11.46 -1.18
CA GLU A 315 -11.69 -10.45 -1.63
C GLU A 315 -10.49 -11.11 -2.31
N VAL A 316 -9.91 -12.14 -1.69
CA VAL A 316 -8.84 -12.98 -2.28
C VAL A 316 -9.27 -13.64 -3.60
N MET A 317 -10.51 -14.14 -3.68
CA MET A 317 -11.05 -14.77 -4.90
C MET A 317 -11.32 -13.79 -6.04
N LYS A 318 -11.41 -12.48 -5.76
CA LYS A 318 -11.55 -11.45 -6.80
C LYS A 318 -10.20 -11.00 -7.39
N ASP A 319 -9.11 -11.28 -6.67
CA ASP A 319 -7.74 -10.97 -7.08
C ASP A 319 -7.10 -12.09 -7.92
N LEU A 320 -7.83 -13.20 -8.16
CA LEU A 320 -7.48 -14.34 -9.02
C LEU A 320 -8.11 -14.21 -10.41
#